data_AF-A0A2V5LKL9-F1
#
_entry.id   AF-A0A2V5LKL9-F1
#
_cell.length_a   1.000
_cell.length_b   1.000
_cell.length_c   1.000
_cell.angle_alpha   90.00
_cell.angle_beta   90.00
_cell.angle_gamma   90.00
#
_symmetry.space_group_name_H-M   'P 1'
#
loop_
_entity.id
_entity.type
_entity.pdbx_description
1 polymer ?
#
loop_
_entity_poly.entity_id
_entity_poly.type
_entity_poly.pdbx_seq_one_letter_code
_entity_poly.pdbx_strand_id
1 'polypeptide(L)'
;MHWFGRARLFVLTLICLFWTGLIFVGHFFPSAPFISTPWRGEQSFEDLLRREGRKTAPPPDFVFLGLDQSTLELTAYSAEELQGNRALQLLTERPFPWQREVWALLLDRLFGAGARLVVFDLLFNPPNDGDPAFHAALDRYHDKV
;
A
#
# COMPACT_ATOMS: atom_id res chain seq x y z
N MET A 1 33.59 47.43 -10.82
CA MET A 1 32.35 46.68 -11.17
C MET A 1 32.34 45.20 -10.74
N HIS A 2 33.41 44.63 -10.17
CA HIS A 2 33.45 43.20 -9.76
C HIS A 2 32.78 42.86 -8.40
N TRP A 3 32.48 43.86 -7.56
CA TRP A 3 31.95 43.66 -6.21
C TRP A 3 30.47 43.22 -6.21
N PHE A 4 29.66 43.80 -7.10
CA PHE A 4 28.24 43.45 -7.26
C PHE A 4 28.03 42.02 -7.79
N GLY A 5 28.94 41.49 -8.61
CA GLY A 5 28.85 40.12 -9.13
C GLY A 5 29.08 39.06 -8.05
N ARG A 6 30.09 39.26 -7.19
CA ARG A 6 30.39 38.35 -6.08
C ARG A 6 29.28 38.35 -5.03
N ALA A 7 28.76 39.51 -4.67
CA ALA A 7 27.63 39.62 -3.74
C ALA A 7 26.36 38.91 -4.28
N ARG A 8 26.05 39.06 -5.57
CA ARG A 8 24.93 38.35 -6.22
C ARG A 8 25.11 36.84 -6.21
N LEU A 9 26.32 36.37 -6.49
CA LEU A 9 26.61 34.93 -6.49
C LEU A 9 26.44 34.34 -5.08
N PHE A 10 26.95 35.03 -4.06
CA PHE A 10 26.76 34.64 -2.65
C PHE A 10 25.28 34.58 -2.26
N VAL A 11 24.49 35.59 -2.63
CA VAL A 11 23.04 35.60 -2.36
C VAL A 11 22.34 34.43 -3.06
N LEU A 12 22.66 34.14 -4.32
CA LEU A 12 22.10 32.99 -5.03
C LEU A 12 22.51 31.67 -4.37
N THR A 13 23.77 31.51 -3.98
CA THR A 13 24.23 30.31 -3.26
C THR A 13 23.48 30.12 -1.94
N LEU A 14 23.27 31.20 -1.17
CA LEU A 14 22.51 31.13 0.07
C LEU A 14 21.04 30.75 -0.16
N ILE A 15 20.40 31.32 -1.18
CA ILE A 15 19.03 30.95 -1.57
C ILE A 15 18.97 29.47 -1.95
N CYS A 16 19.89 29.00 -2.79
CA CYS A 16 19.94 27.59 -3.20
C CYS A 16 20.17 26.65 -2.01
N LEU A 17 21.11 26.97 -1.11
CA LEU A 17 21.37 26.18 0.09
C LEU A 17 20.17 26.16 1.04
N PHE A 18 19.49 27.30 1.21
CA PHE A 18 18.29 27.40 2.03
C PHE A 18 17.16 26.50 1.50
N TRP A 19 16.83 26.61 0.21
CA TRP A 19 15.77 25.78 -0.39
C TRP A 19 16.15 24.30 -0.43
N THR A 20 17.41 23.98 -0.70
CA THR A 20 17.90 22.59 -0.66
C THR A 20 17.78 22.01 0.75
N GLY A 21 18.16 22.78 1.78
CA GLY A 21 18.01 22.39 3.18
C GLY A 21 16.55 22.22 3.58
N LEU A 22 15.66 23.12 3.15
CA LEU A 22 14.23 23.03 3.42
C LEU A 22 13.60 21.78 2.78
N ILE A 23 13.95 21.47 1.52
CA ILE A 23 13.48 20.26 0.82
C ILE A 23 14.01 19.00 1.52
N PHE A 24 15.30 18.99 1.89
CA PHE A 24 15.91 17.86 2.58
C PHE A 24 15.23 17.61 3.94
N VAL A 25 15.00 18.66 4.73
CA VAL A 25 14.28 18.55 6.00
C VAL A 25 12.85 18.05 5.78
N GLY A 26 12.14 18.54 4.77
CA GLY A 26 10.79 18.07 4.45
C GLY A 26 10.73 16.61 4.00
N HIS A 27 11.77 16.12 3.30
CA HIS A 27 11.85 14.73 2.89
C HIS A 27 12.05 13.77 4.08
N PHE A 28 12.92 14.14 5.02
CA PHE A 28 13.25 13.29 6.18
C PHE A 28 12.30 13.47 7.39
N PHE A 29 11.64 14.62 7.49
CA PHE A 29 10.69 14.94 8.56
C PHE A 29 9.32 15.34 7.99
N PRO A 30 8.64 14.45 7.26
CA PRO A 30 7.38 14.75 6.57
C PRO A 30 6.22 15.07 7.54
N SER A 31 6.37 14.76 8.83
CA SER A 31 5.39 15.07 9.88
C SER A 31 5.63 16.42 10.59
N ALA A 32 6.69 17.15 10.23
CA ALA A 32 6.98 18.45 10.83
C ALA A 32 5.83 19.44 10.56
N PRO A 33 5.37 20.20 11.57
CA PRO A 33 4.36 21.24 11.38
C PRO A 33 4.87 22.28 10.36
N PHE A 34 3.95 22.88 9.60
CA PHE A 34 4.20 23.82 8.47
C PHE A 34 4.81 23.23 7.19
N ILE A 35 5.65 22.20 7.26
CA ILE A 35 6.17 21.53 6.05
C ILE A 35 5.15 20.51 5.51
N SER A 36 4.39 19.88 6.40
CA SER A 36 3.33 18.93 6.06
C SER A 36 2.03 19.56 5.55
N THR A 37 1.87 20.89 5.65
CA THR A 37 0.60 21.56 5.31
C THR A 37 0.26 21.51 3.82
N PRO A 38 1.20 21.68 2.86
CA PRO A 38 0.87 21.55 1.44
C PRO A 38 0.47 20.12 1.09
N TRP A 39 1.23 19.13 1.60
CA TRP A 39 0.98 17.71 1.39
C TRP A 39 -0.38 17.27 1.95
N ARG A 40 -0.70 17.69 3.19
CA ARG A 40 -2.00 17.40 3.80
C ARG A 40 -3.15 18.09 3.05
N GLY A 41 -2.90 19.29 2.54
CA GLY A 41 -3.85 20.02 1.70
C GLY A 41 -4.17 19.28 0.41
N GLU A 42 -3.14 18.81 -0.30
CA GLU A 42 -3.27 17.97 -1.50
C GLU A 42 -4.03 16.68 -1.19
N GLN A 43 -3.63 15.93 -0.18
CA GLN A 43 -4.33 14.70 0.22
C GLN A 43 -5.80 14.95 0.58
N SER A 44 -6.09 16.03 1.32
CA SER A 44 -7.47 16.38 1.67
C SER A 44 -8.30 16.75 0.45
N PHE A 45 -7.70 17.44 -0.52
CA PHE A 45 -8.35 17.78 -1.77
C PHE A 45 -8.59 16.54 -2.65
N GLU A 46 -7.61 15.65 -2.75
CA GLU A 46 -7.81 14.35 -3.42
C GLU A 46 -8.92 13.54 -2.75
N ASP A 47 -8.95 13.51 -1.42
CA ASP A 47 -10.01 12.84 -0.65
C ASP A 47 -11.37 13.45 -0.93
N LEU A 48 -11.47 14.78 -1.00
CA LEU A 48 -12.69 15.47 -1.37
C LEU A 48 -13.13 15.09 -2.80
N LEU A 49 -12.21 15.11 -3.77
CA LEU A 49 -12.51 14.69 -5.15
C LEU A 49 -12.92 13.22 -5.21
N ARG A 50 -12.29 12.35 -4.41
CA ARG A 50 -12.67 10.95 -4.30
C ARG A 50 -14.01 10.81 -3.60
N ARG A 51 -14.41 11.61 -2.61
CA ARG A 51 -15.69 11.42 -1.91
C ARG A 51 -16.86 12.02 -2.69
N GLU A 52 -16.70 13.25 -3.16
CA GLU A 52 -17.75 14.06 -3.79
C GLU A 52 -17.77 13.96 -5.31
N GLY A 53 -16.66 13.51 -5.92
CA GLY A 53 -16.58 13.32 -7.36
C GLY A 53 -17.56 12.25 -7.85
N ARG A 54 -17.98 12.39 -9.11
CA ARG A 54 -18.90 11.45 -9.76
C ARG A 54 -18.35 10.02 -9.66
N LYS A 55 -19.13 9.14 -9.03
CA LYS A 55 -18.81 7.72 -8.90
C LYS A 55 -19.38 6.93 -10.07
N THR A 56 -18.54 6.08 -10.65
CA THR A 56 -19.01 5.00 -11.52
C THR A 56 -19.54 3.90 -10.62
N ALA A 57 -20.78 3.48 -10.83
CA ALA A 57 -21.33 2.33 -10.11
C ALA A 57 -20.52 1.09 -10.46
N PRO A 58 -20.07 0.29 -9.47
CA PRO A 58 -19.39 -0.96 -9.76
C PRO A 58 -20.36 -1.92 -10.45
N PRO A 59 -19.86 -2.81 -11.32
CA PRO A 59 -20.64 -3.93 -11.84
C PRO A 59 -21.25 -4.76 -10.69
N PRO A 60 -22.44 -5.37 -10.87
CA PRO A 60 -23.10 -6.15 -9.82
C PRO A 60 -22.32 -7.41 -9.41
N ASP A 61 -21.42 -7.88 -10.27
CA ASP A 61 -20.54 -9.03 -10.08
C ASP A 61 -19.12 -8.64 -9.60
N PHE A 62 -18.92 -7.37 -9.22
CA PHE A 62 -17.65 -6.89 -8.71
C PHE A 62 -17.66 -6.82 -7.18
N VAL A 63 -16.63 -7.42 -6.56
CA VAL A 63 -16.42 -7.38 -5.11
C VAL A 63 -15.06 -6.76 -4.83
N PHE A 64 -15.05 -5.69 -4.04
CA PHE A 64 -13.83 -5.08 -3.52
C PHE A 64 -13.60 -5.54 -2.08
N LEU A 65 -12.49 -6.22 -1.83
CA LEU A 65 -12.08 -6.65 -0.50
C LEU A 65 -10.89 -5.80 -0.06
N GLY A 66 -11.13 -4.84 0.82
CA GLY A 66 -10.08 -4.04 1.44
C GLY A 66 -9.49 -4.74 2.67
N LEU A 67 -8.19 -4.58 2.88
CA LEU A 67 -7.56 -4.87 4.17
C LEU A 67 -7.60 -3.59 5.01
N ASP A 68 -8.32 -3.63 6.12
CA ASP A 68 -8.39 -2.54 7.08
C ASP A 68 -7.74 -2.91 8.42
N GLN A 69 -7.65 -1.95 9.34
CA GLN A 69 -7.05 -2.15 10.65
C GLN A 69 -7.73 -3.30 11.43
N SER A 70 -9.07 -3.41 11.34
CA SER A 70 -9.81 -4.51 11.97
C SER A 70 -9.49 -5.88 11.36
N THR A 71 -9.16 -5.93 10.07
CA THR A 71 -8.73 -7.17 9.39
C THR A 71 -7.35 -7.61 9.87
N LEU A 72 -6.49 -6.67 10.26
CA LEU A 72 -5.16 -6.95 10.81
C LEU A 72 -5.22 -7.39 12.28
N GLU A 73 -6.26 -6.95 13.00
CA GLU A 73 -6.52 -7.32 14.39
C GLU A 73 -7.36 -8.60 14.44
N LEU A 74 -6.71 -9.75 14.25
CA LEU A 74 -7.37 -11.05 14.25
C LEU A 74 -8.04 -11.32 15.62
N THR A 75 -9.36 -11.57 15.60
CA THR A 75 -10.06 -12.14 16.75
C THR A 75 -9.57 -13.56 17.04
N ALA A 76 -9.54 -13.94 18.32
CA ALA A 76 -9.12 -15.28 18.72
C ALA A 76 -10.02 -16.35 18.08
N TYR A 77 -9.47 -17.12 17.14
CA TYR A 77 -10.13 -18.29 16.55
C TYR A 77 -10.10 -19.46 17.53
N SER A 78 -11.11 -20.34 17.49
CA SER A 78 -11.08 -21.56 18.28
C SER A 78 -10.04 -22.54 17.75
N ALA A 79 -9.60 -23.49 18.59
CA ALA A 79 -8.63 -24.49 18.18
C ALA A 79 -9.19 -25.39 17.05
N GLU A 80 -10.50 -25.63 17.06
CA GLU A 80 -11.20 -26.44 16.07
C GLU A 80 -11.26 -25.73 14.70
N GLU A 81 -11.51 -24.42 14.68
CA GLU A 81 -11.54 -23.61 13.46
C GLU A 81 -10.16 -23.54 12.79
N LEU A 82 -9.11 -23.42 13.60
CA LEU A 82 -7.73 -23.40 13.12
C LEU A 82 -7.33 -24.75 12.53
N GLN A 83 -7.65 -25.87 13.16
CA GLN A 83 -7.29 -27.20 12.65
C GLN A 83 -7.92 -27.49 11.28
N GLY A 84 -9.12 -26.96 11.01
CA GLY A 84 -9.83 -27.19 9.75
C GLY A 84 -9.38 -26.30 8.58
N ASN A 85 -8.59 -25.25 8.81
CA ASN A 85 -8.29 -24.26 7.77
C ASN A 85 -6.85 -23.77 7.80
N ARG A 86 -6.05 -24.24 6.82
CA ARG A 86 -4.64 -23.84 6.65
C ARG A 86 -4.47 -22.33 6.49
N ALA A 87 -5.37 -21.64 5.79
CA ALA A 87 -5.27 -20.20 5.62
C ALA A 87 -5.41 -19.48 6.98
N LEU A 88 -6.33 -19.91 7.84
CA LEU A 88 -6.49 -19.32 9.18
C LEU A 88 -5.25 -19.56 10.05
N GLN A 89 -4.66 -20.76 9.98
CA GLN A 89 -3.39 -21.04 10.68
C GLN A 89 -2.31 -20.02 10.29
N LEU A 90 -2.09 -19.86 8.98
CA LEU A 90 -1.08 -18.93 8.44
C LEU A 90 -1.34 -17.46 8.82
N LEU A 91 -2.61 -17.04 8.92
CA LEU A 91 -2.98 -15.71 9.40
C LEU A 91 -2.63 -15.51 10.88
N THR A 92 -2.82 -16.55 11.70
CA THR A 92 -2.55 -16.50 13.15
C THR A 92 -1.10 -16.73 13.56
N GLU A 93 -0.29 -17.39 12.72
CA GLU A 93 1.10 -17.71 13.03
C GLU A 93 1.97 -16.46 13.22
N ARG A 94 1.67 -15.37 12.49
CA ARG A 94 2.42 -14.11 12.59
C ARG A 94 1.60 -12.90 12.13
N PRO A 95 1.90 -11.68 12.61
CA PRO A 95 1.24 -10.47 12.14
C PRO A 95 1.51 -10.20 10.66
N PHE A 96 0.67 -9.35 10.07
CA PHE A 96 0.87 -8.87 8.71
C PHE A 96 2.26 -8.22 8.56
N PRO A 97 3.02 -8.49 7.47
CA PRO A 97 2.64 -9.27 6.29
C PRO A 97 2.64 -10.80 6.49
N TRP A 98 1.50 -11.42 6.20
CA TRP A 98 1.31 -12.88 6.31
C TRP A 98 2.19 -13.66 5.32
N GLN A 99 2.27 -14.98 5.51
CA GLN A 99 2.95 -15.87 4.57
C GLN A 99 2.25 -15.83 3.20
N ARG A 100 3.04 -15.91 2.14
CA ARG A 100 2.54 -15.74 0.77
C ARG A 100 1.66 -16.90 0.31
N GLU A 101 1.82 -18.06 0.94
CA GLU A 101 0.94 -19.21 0.78
C GLU A 101 -0.55 -18.86 1.00
N VAL A 102 -0.87 -17.90 1.89
CA VAL A 102 -2.26 -17.45 2.11
C VAL A 102 -2.90 -16.95 0.81
N TRP A 103 -2.16 -16.21 -0.02
CA TRP A 103 -2.67 -15.66 -1.27
C TRP A 103 -2.88 -16.75 -2.32
N ALA A 104 -2.04 -17.79 -2.33
CA ALA A 104 -2.25 -18.97 -3.17
C ALA A 104 -3.55 -19.71 -2.80
N LEU A 105 -3.76 -19.96 -1.50
CA LEU A 105 -4.96 -20.60 -0.98
C LEU A 105 -6.22 -19.77 -1.25
N LEU A 106 -6.10 -18.44 -1.16
CA LEU A 106 -7.17 -17.51 -1.50
C LEU A 106 -7.56 -17.63 -2.98
N LEU A 107 -6.59 -17.65 -3.89
CA LEU A 107 -6.86 -17.82 -5.33
C LEU A 107 -7.59 -19.13 -5.61
N ASP A 108 -7.08 -20.25 -5.08
CA ASP A 108 -7.72 -21.56 -5.27
C ASP A 108 -9.17 -21.57 -4.78
N ARG A 109 -9.45 -20.92 -3.63
CA ARG A 109 -10.82 -20.80 -3.10
C ARG A 109 -11.70 -19.90 -3.98
N LEU A 110 -11.22 -18.75 -4.41
CA LEU A 110 -12.00 -17.79 -5.20
C LEU A 110 -12.32 -18.35 -6.59
N PHE A 111 -11.34 -18.92 -7.28
CA PHE A 111 -11.56 -19.55 -8.57
C PHE A 111 -12.41 -20.81 -8.46
N GLY A 112 -12.20 -21.62 -7.40
CA GLY A 112 -13.07 -22.76 -7.09
C GLY A 112 -14.53 -22.36 -6.83
N ALA A 113 -14.77 -21.16 -6.30
CA ALA A 113 -16.09 -20.58 -6.09
C ALA A 113 -16.69 -19.89 -7.35
N GLY A 114 -15.95 -19.85 -8.47
CA GLY A 114 -16.43 -19.30 -9.73
C GLY A 114 -16.03 -17.86 -10.04
N ALA A 115 -15.06 -17.28 -9.32
CA ALA A 115 -14.50 -15.99 -9.70
C ALA A 115 -13.93 -16.04 -11.13
N ARG A 116 -14.17 -14.98 -11.92
CA ARG A 116 -13.69 -14.90 -13.31
C ARG A 116 -12.33 -14.21 -13.43
N LEU A 117 -12.08 -13.26 -12.53
CA LEU A 117 -10.86 -12.45 -12.44
C LEU A 117 -10.63 -12.13 -10.95
N VAL A 118 -9.38 -12.16 -10.51
CA VAL A 118 -8.98 -11.72 -9.16
C VAL A 118 -7.82 -10.75 -9.34
N VAL A 119 -7.90 -9.53 -8.79
CA VAL A 119 -6.82 -8.54 -8.92
C VAL A 119 -6.25 -8.23 -7.55
N PHE A 120 -4.93 -8.30 -7.41
CA PHE A 120 -4.24 -7.86 -6.19
C PHE A 120 -3.71 -6.43 -6.33
N ASP A 121 -4.32 -5.51 -5.60
CA ASP A 121 -3.78 -4.16 -5.39
C ASP A 121 -2.92 -4.14 -4.11
N LEU A 122 -1.84 -4.92 -4.11
CA LEU A 122 -0.93 -5.09 -2.99
C LEU A 122 0.52 -5.12 -3.47
N LEU A 123 1.41 -4.41 -2.77
CA LEU A 123 2.84 -4.50 -3.01
C LEU A 123 3.46 -5.62 -2.17
N PHE A 124 3.98 -6.64 -2.84
CA PHE A 124 4.64 -7.78 -2.19
C PHE A 124 6.16 -7.57 -2.07
N ASN A 125 6.58 -6.74 -1.12
CA ASN A 125 7.99 -6.41 -0.85
C ASN A 125 8.21 -6.30 0.67
N PRO A 126 9.26 -6.89 1.28
CA PRO A 126 10.35 -7.72 0.74
C PRO A 126 9.93 -9.17 0.42
N PRO A 127 10.88 -10.00 -0.10
CA PRO A 127 10.68 -11.43 -0.23
C PRO A 127 10.20 -12.07 1.07
N ASN A 128 9.40 -13.12 0.94
CA ASN A 128 8.68 -13.70 2.05
C ASN A 128 8.45 -15.22 1.88
N ASP A 129 8.27 -15.93 2.99
CA ASP A 129 7.96 -17.36 2.99
C ASP A 129 6.70 -17.64 2.19
N GLY A 130 6.74 -18.71 1.39
CA GLY A 130 5.66 -19.10 0.49
C GLY A 130 5.65 -18.36 -0.85
N ASP A 131 6.61 -17.46 -1.13
CA ASP A 131 6.73 -16.80 -2.44
C ASP A 131 6.73 -17.82 -3.61
N PRO A 132 7.45 -18.96 -3.55
CA PRO A 132 7.38 -19.97 -4.63
C PRO A 132 6.00 -20.58 -4.81
N ALA A 133 5.25 -20.81 -3.71
CA ALA A 133 3.91 -21.37 -3.77
C ALA A 133 2.92 -20.36 -4.38
N PHE A 134 3.05 -19.08 -4.01
CA PHE A 134 2.24 -18.03 -4.58
C PHE A 134 2.56 -17.78 -6.05
N HIS A 135 3.84 -17.76 -6.42
CA HIS A 135 4.26 -17.68 -7.83
C HIS A 135 3.65 -18.81 -8.66
N ALA A 136 3.71 -20.06 -8.18
CA ALA A 136 3.10 -21.19 -8.88
C ALA A 136 1.58 -21.06 -9.03
N ALA A 137 0.89 -20.44 -8.06
CA ALA A 137 -0.53 -20.15 -8.17
C ALA A 137 -0.82 -19.04 -9.20
N LEU A 138 0.02 -18.00 -9.26
CA LEU A 138 -0.08 -16.96 -10.29
C LEU A 138 0.13 -17.54 -11.68
N ASP A 139 1.13 -18.41 -11.87
CA ASP A 139 1.37 -19.11 -13.14
C ASP A 139 0.16 -19.95 -13.57
N ARG A 140 -0.45 -20.66 -12.61
CA ARG A 140 -1.65 -21.49 -12.86
C ARG A 140 -2.84 -20.64 -13.35
N TYR A 141 -3.01 -19.44 -12.83
CA TYR A 141 -4.14 -18.56 -13.11
C TYR A 141 -3.76 -17.31 -13.94
N HIS A 142 -2.65 -17.34 -14.67
CA HIS A 142 -2.04 -16.17 -15.30
C HIS A 142 -2.96 -15.34 -16.21
N ASP A 143 -3.96 -15.95 -16.85
CA ASP A 143 -4.94 -15.25 -17.69
C ASP A 143 -6.07 -14.57 -16.90
N LYS A 144 -6.13 -14.78 -15.59
CA LYS A 144 -7.25 -14.41 -14.71
C LYS A 144 -6.82 -13.69 -13.43
N VAL A 145 -5.52 -13.42 -13.27
CA VAL A 145 -4.96 -12.75 -12.09
C VAL A 145 -4.02 -11.62 -12.49
#